data_AF-A0A645ESW9-F1
#
_entry.id   AF-A0A645ESW9-F1
#
_cell.length_a   1.000
_cell.length_b   1.000
_cell.length_c   1.000
_cell.angle_alpha   90.00
_cell.angle_beta   90.00
_cell.angle_gamma   90.00
#
_symmetry.space_group_name_H-M   'P 1'
#
loop_
_entity.id
_entity.type
_entity.pdbx_description
1 polymer ?
#
loop_
_entity_poly.entity_id
_entity_poly.type
_entity_poly.pdbx_seq_one_letter_code
_entity_poly.pdbx_strand_id
1 'polypeptide(L)'
;MKGPNVFPGYWKQPDITAKSFDDEGYYMIGDAVEFVDEAHPEKGLVFDGRVGEDFKLLTGTWVHVGSLRVAGIDAMKPVAQDIVVTGHDRDEIGFLVFPNIPECRTLCPELPPDAPLIDLLMNPAVRQRVRQGMALMKQIGGGSSTYPSRALLMAEPPSVEAGEITDKGYINQRMVLTRRADLVEYLYQDVVDKTVITVHSAL
;
A
#
# COMPACT_ATOMS: atom_id res chain seq x y z
N MET A 1 7.48 -0.77 -24.00
CA MET A 1 6.50 -1.45 -24.88
C MET A 1 6.50 -0.81 -26.27
N LYS A 2 6.35 -1.59 -27.36
CA LYS A 2 6.11 -1.10 -28.73
C LYS A 2 4.92 -1.83 -29.34
N GLY A 3 4.09 -1.12 -30.08
CA GLY A 3 2.95 -1.71 -30.79
C GLY A 3 2.01 -0.65 -31.36
N PRO A 4 1.06 -1.04 -32.23
CA PRO A 4 0.14 -0.10 -32.89
C PRO A 4 -0.83 0.61 -31.92
N ASN A 5 -0.93 0.11 -30.69
CA ASN A 5 -1.81 0.63 -29.65
C ASN A 5 -1.15 1.76 -28.83
N VAL A 6 0.15 2.00 -29.04
CA VAL A 6 0.89 3.04 -28.32
C VAL A 6 0.54 4.40 -28.92
N PHE A 7 0.09 5.33 -28.07
CA PHE A 7 -0.27 6.68 -28.48
C PHE A 7 0.95 7.46 -29.01
N PRO A 8 0.76 8.45 -29.91
CA PRO A 8 1.87 9.19 -30.51
C PRO A 8 2.49 10.25 -29.57
N GLY A 9 1.79 10.63 -28.50
CA GLY A 9 2.25 11.61 -27.52
C GLY A 9 1.14 12.34 -26.78
N TYR A 10 1.51 13.09 -25.75
CA TYR A 10 0.60 13.94 -24.98
C TYR A 10 0.29 15.23 -25.73
N TRP A 11 -0.98 15.62 -25.73
CA TRP A 11 -1.45 16.81 -26.44
C TRP A 11 -0.78 18.08 -25.91
N LYS A 12 -0.09 18.82 -26.80
CA LYS A 12 0.63 20.06 -26.49
C LYS A 12 1.66 19.94 -25.36
N GLN A 13 2.18 18.73 -25.12
CA GLN A 13 3.20 18.48 -24.10
C GLN A 13 4.38 17.69 -24.71
N PRO A 14 5.19 18.32 -25.58
CA PRO A 14 6.30 17.65 -26.25
C PRO A 14 7.35 17.14 -25.26
N ASP A 15 7.62 17.87 -24.18
CA ASP A 15 8.64 17.48 -23.19
C ASP A 15 8.22 16.22 -22.42
N ILE A 16 6.96 16.13 -22.01
CA ILE A 16 6.42 14.95 -21.30
C ILE A 16 6.32 13.78 -22.27
N THR A 17 5.95 14.04 -23.53
CA THR A 17 5.97 13.03 -24.59
C THR A 17 7.35 12.42 -24.75
N ALA A 18 8.38 13.25 -24.95
CA ALA A 18 9.76 12.77 -25.10
C ALA A 18 10.21 11.94 -23.88
N LYS A 19 9.88 12.39 -22.67
CA LYS A 19 10.19 11.67 -21.42
C LYS A 19 9.41 10.37 -21.22
N SER A 20 8.43 10.06 -22.05
CA SER A 20 7.61 8.84 -21.92
C SER A 20 8.15 7.68 -22.76
N PHE A 21 9.15 7.92 -23.61
CA PHE A 21 9.81 6.91 -24.43
C PHE A 21 11.28 6.84 -24.08
N ASP A 22 11.87 5.65 -24.17
CA ASP A 22 13.32 5.48 -24.05
C ASP A 22 14.06 5.82 -25.35
N ASP A 23 15.39 5.75 -25.32
CA ASP A 23 16.27 6.07 -26.46
C ASP A 23 16.06 5.14 -27.66
N GLU A 24 15.46 3.96 -27.46
CA GLU A 24 15.11 3.01 -28.51
C GLU A 24 13.68 3.20 -29.02
N GLY A 25 12.90 4.12 -28.44
CA GLY A 25 11.53 4.43 -28.81
C GLY A 25 10.49 3.47 -28.24
N TYR A 26 10.79 2.74 -27.17
CA TYR A 26 9.78 1.99 -26.42
C TYR A 26 9.07 2.91 -25.44
N TYR A 27 7.74 2.78 -25.37
CA TYR A 27 6.94 3.47 -24.36
C TYR A 27 7.21 2.88 -22.97
N MET A 28 7.59 3.75 -22.04
CA MET A 28 7.83 3.42 -20.64
C MET A 28 6.50 3.43 -19.88
N ILE A 29 5.84 2.26 -19.86
CA ILE A 29 4.50 2.10 -19.26
C ILE A 29 4.47 2.34 -17.75
N GLY A 30 5.62 2.29 -17.08
CA GLY A 30 5.74 2.48 -15.64
C GLY A 30 5.27 1.29 -14.80
N ASP A 31 4.98 0.15 -15.44
CA ASP A 31 4.66 -1.12 -14.79
C ASP A 31 5.93 -1.99 -14.72
N ALA A 32 6.17 -2.59 -13.55
CA ALA A 32 7.19 -3.61 -13.34
C ALA A 32 6.61 -4.99 -13.64
N VAL A 33 7.40 -5.84 -14.27
CA VAL A 33 7.00 -7.19 -14.69
C VAL A 33 8.16 -8.15 -14.54
N GLU A 34 7.85 -9.40 -14.18
CA GLU A 34 8.80 -10.52 -14.18
C GLU A 34 8.38 -11.55 -15.22
N PHE A 35 9.34 -12.34 -15.74
CA PHE A 35 8.99 -13.50 -16.55
C PHE A 35 8.32 -14.54 -15.67
N VAL A 36 7.24 -15.15 -16.19
CA VAL A 36 6.65 -16.34 -15.56
C VAL A 36 7.70 -17.46 -15.45
N ASP A 37 8.60 -17.52 -16.42
CA ASP A 37 9.73 -18.44 -16.48
C ASP A 37 10.85 -17.78 -17.29
N GLU A 38 11.96 -17.42 -16.65
CA GLU A 38 13.08 -16.74 -17.32
C GLU A 38 13.70 -17.56 -18.47
N ALA A 39 13.66 -18.89 -18.36
CA ALA A 39 14.15 -19.78 -19.41
C ALA A 39 13.15 -19.92 -20.57
N HIS A 40 11.88 -19.56 -20.35
CA HIS A 40 10.78 -19.67 -21.31
C HIS A 40 9.95 -18.37 -21.39
N PRO A 41 10.52 -17.26 -21.92
CA PRO A 41 9.84 -15.97 -22.05
C PRO A 41 8.49 -15.99 -22.76
N GLU A 42 8.28 -16.96 -23.65
CA GLU A 42 7.03 -17.17 -24.38
C GLU A 42 5.84 -17.50 -23.47
N LYS A 43 6.09 -17.96 -22.25
CA LYS A 43 5.05 -18.21 -21.24
C LYS A 43 4.44 -16.93 -20.67
N GLY A 44 5.06 -15.78 -20.97
CA GLY A 44 4.53 -14.46 -20.65
C GLY A 44 5.14 -13.84 -19.40
N LEU A 45 4.47 -12.79 -18.93
CA LEU A 45 4.92 -11.92 -17.86
C LEU A 45 3.90 -11.91 -16.73
N VAL A 46 4.38 -11.83 -15.49
CA VAL A 46 3.56 -11.54 -14.31
C VAL A 46 3.76 -10.09 -13.91
N PHE A 47 2.68 -9.42 -13.51
CA PHE A 47 2.72 -8.05 -13.03
C PHE A 47 3.33 -8.00 -11.63
N ASP A 48 4.38 -7.19 -11.45
CA ASP A 48 5.13 -7.06 -10.20
C ASP A 48 4.95 -5.68 -9.52
N GLY A 49 4.27 -4.74 -10.18
CA GLY A 49 3.92 -3.46 -9.56
C GLY A 49 4.09 -2.27 -10.48
N ARG A 50 4.24 -1.09 -9.88
CA ARG A 50 4.49 0.18 -10.58
C ARG A 50 5.91 0.63 -10.26
N VAL A 51 6.71 0.86 -11.29
CA VAL A 51 8.11 1.32 -11.16
C VAL A 51 8.21 2.62 -10.36
N GLY A 52 7.16 3.46 -10.39
CA GLY A 52 7.10 4.71 -9.62
C GLY A 52 6.55 4.60 -8.19
N GLU A 53 6.11 3.41 -7.75
CA GLU A 53 5.59 3.20 -6.39
C GLU A 53 6.59 2.42 -5.52
N ASP A 54 7.38 1.53 -6.12
CA ASP A 54 8.43 0.79 -5.39
C ASP A 54 9.52 1.74 -4.88
N PHE A 55 10.00 1.48 -3.67
CA PHE A 55 11.00 2.32 -3.03
C PHE A 55 12.04 1.48 -2.28
N LYS A 56 13.15 2.13 -1.93
CA LYS A 56 14.24 1.51 -1.18
C LYS A 56 14.18 2.01 0.27
N LEU A 57 14.20 1.10 1.22
CA LEU A 57 14.42 1.44 2.62
C LEU A 57 15.85 1.97 2.82
N LEU A 58 16.10 2.68 3.91
CA LEU A 58 17.44 3.13 4.30
C LEU A 58 18.42 1.97 4.50
N THR A 59 17.90 0.79 4.85
CA THR A 59 18.66 -0.48 4.92
C THR A 59 19.20 -0.94 3.57
N GLY A 60 18.72 -0.35 2.47
CA GLY A 60 19.10 -0.68 1.11
C GLY A 60 18.26 -1.78 0.47
N THR A 61 17.20 -2.24 1.12
CA THR A 61 16.31 -3.28 0.59
C THR A 61 15.15 -2.66 -0.21
N TRP A 62 14.83 -3.23 -1.36
CA TRP A 62 13.67 -2.83 -2.17
C TRP A 62 12.36 -3.31 -1.56
N VAL A 63 11.36 -2.44 -1.62
CA VAL A 63 9.97 -2.69 -1.21
C VAL A 63 9.12 -2.69 -2.47
N HIS A 64 8.55 -3.85 -2.77
CA HIS A 64 7.60 -4.03 -3.86
C HIS A 64 6.19 -3.70 -3.36
N VAL A 65 5.75 -2.47 -3.60
CA VAL A 65 4.55 -1.91 -2.98
C VAL A 65 3.29 -2.66 -3.39
N GLY A 66 3.17 -2.99 -4.67
CA GLY A 66 1.98 -3.63 -5.22
C GLY A 66 1.72 -5.00 -4.58
N SER A 67 2.73 -5.86 -4.59
CA SER A 67 2.66 -7.21 -4.00
C SER A 67 2.47 -7.15 -2.49
N LEU A 68 3.20 -6.27 -1.80
CA LEU A 68 3.10 -6.10 -0.35
C LEU A 68 1.71 -5.59 0.10
N ARG A 69 1.12 -4.63 -0.62
CA ARG A 69 -0.24 -4.14 -0.37
C ARG A 69 -1.26 -5.27 -0.49
N VAL A 70 -1.20 -6.04 -1.57
CA VAL A 70 -2.14 -7.17 -1.80
C VAL A 70 -1.99 -8.22 -0.70
N ALA A 71 -0.76 -8.60 -0.36
CA ALA A 71 -0.47 -9.53 0.73
C ALA A 71 -1.00 -8.99 2.09
N GLY A 72 -0.84 -7.70 2.36
CA GLY A 72 -1.36 -7.04 3.55
C GLY A 72 -2.88 -7.09 3.66
N ILE A 73 -3.59 -6.76 2.57
CA ILE A 73 -5.05 -6.81 2.52
C ILE A 73 -5.54 -8.23 2.81
N ASP A 74 -4.93 -9.24 2.17
CA ASP A 74 -5.27 -10.64 2.40
C ASP A 74 -5.00 -11.09 3.84
N ALA A 75 -3.80 -10.80 4.34
CA ALA A 75 -3.37 -11.14 5.69
C ALA A 75 -4.24 -10.49 6.77
N MET A 76 -4.89 -9.36 6.50
CA MET A 76 -5.72 -8.60 7.45
C MET A 76 -7.24 -8.80 7.29
N LYS A 77 -7.70 -9.70 6.40
CA LYS A 77 -9.14 -9.97 6.20
C LYS A 77 -9.89 -10.36 7.50
N PRO A 78 -11.05 -9.77 7.81
CA PRO A 78 -11.85 -8.92 6.93
C PRO A 78 -11.65 -7.42 7.19
N VAL A 79 -10.66 -7.02 8.01
CA VAL A 79 -10.50 -5.63 8.50
C VAL A 79 -10.06 -4.68 7.40
N ALA A 80 -9.07 -5.03 6.58
CA ALA A 80 -8.53 -4.11 5.58
C ALA A 80 -9.39 -4.12 4.31
N GLN A 81 -9.99 -2.97 3.97
CA GLN A 81 -10.57 -2.73 2.65
C GLN A 81 -9.46 -2.39 1.64
N ASP A 82 -8.54 -1.52 2.06
CA ASP A 82 -7.39 -1.11 1.26
C ASP A 82 -6.22 -0.73 2.19
N ILE A 83 -5.00 -0.70 1.65
CA ILE A 83 -3.78 -0.37 2.36
C ILE A 83 -2.91 0.55 1.50
N VAL A 84 -2.35 1.58 2.13
CA VAL A 84 -1.24 2.36 1.58
C VAL A 84 0.05 1.99 2.28
N VAL A 85 1.07 1.62 1.50
CA VAL A 85 2.40 1.27 1.98
C VAL A 85 3.20 2.54 2.21
N THR A 86 3.84 2.62 3.36
CA THR A 86 4.70 3.73 3.79
C THR A 86 6.09 3.18 4.15
N GLY A 87 7.07 4.06 4.29
CA GLY A 87 8.46 3.68 4.60
C GLY A 87 9.51 4.30 3.67
N HIS A 88 9.08 5.14 2.73
CA HIS A 88 9.98 5.98 1.94
C HIS A 88 10.93 6.73 2.88
N ASP A 89 12.24 6.61 2.63
CA ASP A 89 13.30 7.20 3.45
C ASP A 89 13.28 6.78 4.93
N ARG A 90 12.79 5.56 5.24
CA ARG A 90 12.78 4.97 6.59
C ARG A 90 13.48 3.60 6.62
N ASP A 91 13.75 3.11 7.83
CA ASP A 91 14.35 1.78 8.07
C ASP A 91 13.34 0.64 8.02
N GLU A 92 12.05 0.95 8.18
CA GLU A 92 10.98 -0.03 8.31
C GLU A 92 9.70 0.39 7.58
N ILE A 93 8.89 -0.62 7.23
CA ILE A 93 7.63 -0.43 6.54
C ILE A 93 6.50 -0.16 7.53
N GLY A 94 5.59 0.70 7.12
CA GLY A 94 4.36 1.01 7.83
C GLY A 94 3.17 0.95 6.89
N PHE A 95 1.98 0.69 7.42
CA PHE A 95 0.73 0.73 6.66
C PHE A 95 -0.21 1.82 7.17
N LEU A 96 -0.80 2.57 6.24
CA LEU A 96 -2.08 3.25 6.47
C LEU A 96 -3.18 2.29 6.00
N VAL A 97 -3.96 1.74 6.93
CA VAL A 97 -4.98 0.74 6.64
C VAL A 97 -6.34 1.44 6.59
N PHE A 98 -7.00 1.37 5.44
CA PHE A 98 -8.39 1.81 5.29
C PHE A 98 -9.32 0.64 5.68
N PRO A 99 -10.03 0.75 6.81
CA PRO A 99 -10.80 -0.35 7.36
C PRO A 99 -12.12 -0.55 6.60
N ASN A 100 -12.49 -1.81 6.37
CA ASN A 100 -13.84 -2.20 5.97
C ASN A 100 -14.76 -2.08 7.19
N ILE A 101 -15.45 -0.94 7.33
CA ILE A 101 -16.25 -0.63 8.51
C ILE A 101 -17.36 -1.66 8.77
N PRO A 102 -18.19 -2.08 7.79
CA PRO A 102 -19.15 -3.15 7.99
C PRO A 102 -18.55 -4.43 8.57
N GLU A 103 -17.44 -4.90 8.01
CA GLU A 103 -16.75 -6.10 8.48
C GLU A 103 -16.10 -5.92 9.86
N CYS A 104 -15.54 -4.75 10.15
CA CYS A 104 -15.02 -4.47 11.49
C CYS A 104 -16.11 -4.56 12.56
N ARG A 105 -17.34 -4.13 12.24
CA ARG A 105 -18.47 -4.23 13.18
C ARG A 105 -18.88 -5.68 13.46
N THR A 106 -18.70 -6.61 12.51
CA THR A 106 -18.97 -8.04 12.75
C THR A 106 -18.02 -8.67 13.75
N LEU A 107 -16.80 -8.10 13.89
CA LEU A 107 -15.80 -8.54 14.87
C LEU A 107 -16.07 -8.01 16.28
N CYS A 108 -16.99 -7.05 16.45
CA CYS A 108 -17.26 -6.37 17.72
C CYS A 108 -18.75 -6.46 18.08
N PRO A 109 -19.31 -7.67 18.31
CA PRO A 109 -20.74 -7.85 18.60
C PRO A 109 -21.21 -7.14 19.89
N GLU A 110 -20.27 -6.80 20.78
CA GLU A 110 -20.52 -6.05 22.01
C GLU A 110 -20.73 -4.54 21.79
N LEU A 111 -20.30 -3.99 20.65
CA LEU A 111 -20.49 -2.58 20.32
C LEU A 111 -21.87 -2.35 19.71
N PRO A 112 -22.57 -1.26 20.09
CA PRO A 112 -23.79 -0.84 19.41
C PRO A 112 -23.56 -0.64 17.89
N PRO A 113 -24.57 -0.90 17.03
CA PRO A 113 -24.45 -0.69 15.58
C PRO A 113 -24.06 0.74 15.17
N ASP A 114 -24.42 1.73 15.99
CA ASP A 114 -24.15 3.15 15.83
C ASP A 114 -22.97 3.65 16.66
N ALA A 115 -22.20 2.74 17.29
CA ALA A 115 -21.03 3.11 18.08
C ALA A 115 -20.09 4.02 17.27
N PRO A 116 -19.52 5.06 17.90
CA PRO A 116 -18.56 5.97 17.26
C PRO A 116 -17.44 5.20 16.57
N LEU A 117 -17.03 5.68 15.40
CA LEU A 117 -15.99 5.01 14.60
C LEU A 117 -14.69 4.85 15.39
N ILE A 118 -14.33 5.83 16.21
CA ILE A 118 -13.11 5.75 17.03
C ILE A 118 -13.13 4.56 17.99
N ASP A 119 -14.29 4.24 18.58
CA ASP A 119 -14.44 3.11 19.50
C ASP A 119 -14.28 1.78 18.75
N LEU A 120 -14.78 1.72 17.52
CA LEU A 120 -14.61 0.56 16.63
C LEU A 120 -13.13 0.37 16.24
N LEU A 121 -12.43 1.43 15.84
CA LEU A 121 -11.02 1.35 15.43
C LEU A 121 -10.08 1.09 16.62
N MET A 122 -10.48 1.53 17.81
CA MET A 122 -9.75 1.27 19.05
C MET A 122 -10.12 -0.08 19.67
N ASN A 123 -11.13 -0.78 19.16
CA ASN A 123 -11.58 -2.06 19.70
C ASN A 123 -10.44 -3.10 19.65
N PRO A 124 -10.20 -3.82 20.77
CA PRO A 124 -9.16 -4.84 20.83
C PRO A 124 -9.26 -5.92 19.75
N ALA A 125 -10.46 -6.35 19.36
CA ALA A 125 -10.67 -7.39 18.35
C ALA A 125 -10.19 -6.95 16.96
N VAL A 126 -10.54 -5.72 16.54
CA VAL A 126 -10.10 -5.15 15.25
C VAL A 126 -8.58 -4.99 15.24
N ARG A 127 -8.01 -4.37 16.28
CA ARG A 127 -6.56 -4.13 16.38
C ARG A 127 -5.77 -5.44 16.46
N GLN A 128 -6.31 -6.43 17.15
CA GLN A 128 -5.69 -7.75 17.26
C GLN A 128 -5.69 -8.48 15.91
N ARG A 129 -6.76 -8.36 15.13
CA ARG A 129 -6.82 -8.94 13.79
C ARG A 129 -5.77 -8.34 12.85
N VAL A 130 -5.55 -7.03 12.91
CA VAL A 130 -4.47 -6.36 12.17
C VAL A 130 -3.10 -6.87 12.63
N ARG A 131 -2.85 -6.91 13.95
CA ARG A 131 -1.59 -7.43 14.51
C ARG A 131 -1.30 -8.87 14.07
N GLN A 132 -2.31 -9.73 14.07
CA GLN A 132 -2.19 -11.11 13.57
C GLN A 132 -1.80 -11.15 12.08
N GLY A 133 -2.39 -10.27 11.26
CA GLY A 133 -2.02 -10.15 9.84
C GLY A 133 -0.56 -9.73 9.67
N MET A 134 -0.12 -8.69 10.39
CA MET A 134 1.28 -8.23 10.36
C MET A 134 2.25 -9.33 10.81
N ALA A 135 1.90 -10.06 11.88
CA ALA A 135 2.71 -11.17 12.39
C ALA A 135 2.80 -12.34 11.40
N LEU A 136 1.70 -12.66 10.72
CA LEU A 136 1.68 -13.68 9.67
C LEU A 136 2.57 -13.29 8.50
N MET A 137 2.48 -12.06 8.01
CA MET A 137 3.35 -11.54 6.95
C MET A 137 4.82 -11.64 7.35
N LYS A 138 5.15 -11.29 8.59
CA LYS A 138 6.51 -11.42 9.12
C LYS A 138 6.99 -12.87 9.17
N GLN A 139 6.11 -13.81 9.52
CA GLN A 139 6.45 -15.23 9.60
C GLN A 139 6.68 -15.84 8.20
N ILE A 140 5.90 -15.44 7.21
CA ILE A 140 6.02 -15.92 5.82
C ILE A 140 7.18 -15.22 5.09
N GLY A 141 7.40 -13.94 5.40
CA GLY A 141 8.38 -13.09 4.74
C GLY A 141 9.84 -13.45 5.06
N GLY A 142 10.73 -13.18 4.09
CA GLY A 142 12.17 -13.43 4.22
C GLY A 142 13.03 -12.22 4.63
N GLY A 143 12.44 -11.04 4.87
CA GLY A 143 13.19 -9.80 5.19
C GLY A 143 12.32 -8.63 5.64
N SER A 144 12.94 -7.54 6.09
CA SER A 144 12.23 -6.35 6.60
C SER A 144 11.42 -5.59 5.55
N SER A 145 11.61 -5.88 4.25
CA SER A 145 10.87 -5.27 3.15
C SER A 145 9.57 -5.98 2.79
N THR A 146 9.25 -7.11 3.43
CA THR A 146 8.10 -7.95 3.04
C THR A 146 6.96 -7.94 4.06
N TYR A 147 7.10 -7.18 5.15
CA TYR A 147 6.05 -7.02 6.15
C TYR A 147 6.10 -5.62 6.79
N PRO A 148 4.96 -5.08 7.24
CA PRO A 148 4.92 -3.84 8.00
C PRO A 148 5.32 -4.08 9.47
N SER A 149 6.16 -3.20 10.03
CA SER A 149 6.41 -3.14 11.46
C SER A 149 5.34 -2.34 12.21
N ARG A 150 4.70 -1.39 11.50
CA ARG A 150 3.71 -0.45 12.06
C ARG A 150 2.46 -0.37 11.18
N ALA A 151 1.31 -0.10 11.80
CA ALA A 151 0.08 0.18 11.07
C ALA A 151 -0.78 1.22 11.82
N LEU A 152 -1.48 2.07 11.06
CA LEU A 152 -2.48 2.99 11.57
C LEU A 152 -3.81 2.76 10.84
N LEU A 153 -4.90 2.62 11.60
CA LEU A 153 -6.24 2.49 11.05
C LEU A 153 -6.78 3.89 10.71
N MET A 154 -7.21 4.10 9.47
CA MET A 154 -7.72 5.38 8.99
C MET A 154 -9.17 5.59 9.45
N ALA A 155 -9.42 6.70 10.13
CA ALA A 155 -10.77 7.11 10.53
C ALA A 155 -11.52 7.83 9.39
N GLU A 156 -10.80 8.57 8.56
CA GLU A 156 -11.37 9.22 7.38
C GLU A 156 -11.19 8.29 6.17
N PRO A 157 -12.24 8.03 5.37
CA PRO A 157 -12.10 7.27 4.14
C PRO A 157 -11.20 8.01 3.12
N PRO A 158 -10.69 7.33 2.09
CA PRO A 158 -9.95 8.01 1.03
C PRO A 158 -10.88 8.98 0.28
N SER A 159 -10.38 10.17 -0.03
CA SER A 159 -11.15 11.24 -0.68
C SER A 159 -11.06 11.16 -2.21
N VAL A 160 -12.22 11.06 -2.87
CA VAL A 160 -12.33 11.18 -4.33
C VAL A 160 -11.95 12.59 -4.78
N GLU A 161 -12.44 13.63 -4.08
CA GLU A 161 -12.19 15.03 -4.41
C GLU A 161 -10.70 15.40 -4.33
N ALA A 162 -9.98 14.80 -3.37
CA ALA A 162 -8.54 15.01 -3.22
C ALA A 162 -7.70 14.09 -4.13
N GLY A 163 -8.34 13.25 -4.96
CA GLY A 163 -7.66 12.34 -5.87
C GLY A 163 -6.99 11.14 -5.22
N GLU A 164 -7.35 10.81 -3.96
CA GLU A 164 -6.91 9.59 -3.27
C GLU A 164 -7.58 8.33 -3.84
N ILE A 165 -8.69 8.49 -4.57
CA ILE A 165 -9.35 7.44 -5.34
C ILE A 165 -9.39 7.89 -6.81
N THR A 166 -8.99 7.00 -7.72
CA THR A 166 -9.10 7.21 -9.17
C THR A 166 -10.55 7.09 -9.64
N ASP A 167 -10.87 7.58 -10.84
CA ASP A 167 -12.21 7.44 -11.44
C ASP A 167 -12.66 5.97 -11.59
N LYS A 168 -11.73 5.02 -11.52
CA LYS A 168 -11.98 3.57 -11.57
C LYS A 168 -12.18 2.94 -10.19
N GLY A 169 -12.12 3.72 -9.12
CA GLY A 169 -12.29 3.24 -7.75
C GLY A 169 -11.02 2.68 -7.08
N TYR A 170 -9.86 2.74 -7.74
CA TYR A 170 -8.59 2.30 -7.13
C TYR A 170 -7.97 3.39 -6.27
N ILE A 171 -7.32 2.99 -5.19
CA ILE A 171 -6.54 3.90 -4.35
C ILE A 171 -5.34 4.46 -5.13
N ASN A 172 -5.11 5.76 -5.01
CA ASN A 172 -3.96 6.44 -5.56
C ASN A 172 -2.95 6.67 -4.43
N GLN A 173 -1.98 5.76 -4.32
CA GLN A 173 -1.07 5.73 -3.18
C GLN A 173 -0.27 7.02 -3.04
N ARG A 174 0.26 7.56 -4.14
CA ARG A 174 1.01 8.82 -4.16
C ARG A 174 0.18 9.97 -3.59
N MET A 175 -1.10 10.06 -3.94
CA MET A 175 -1.96 11.13 -3.45
C MET A 175 -2.31 10.98 -1.97
N VAL A 176 -2.52 9.75 -1.50
CA VAL A 176 -2.70 9.48 -0.06
C VAL A 176 -1.46 9.87 0.73
N LEU A 177 -0.28 9.41 0.29
CA LEU A 177 0.99 9.73 0.96
C LEU A 177 1.25 11.24 1.01
N THR A 178 0.90 11.96 -0.06
CA THR A 178 1.07 13.42 -0.12
C THR A 178 0.07 14.15 0.80
N ARG A 179 -1.20 13.78 0.75
CA ARG A 179 -2.27 14.44 1.53
C ARG A 179 -2.16 14.15 3.03
N ARG A 180 -1.78 12.93 3.38
CA ARG A 180 -1.73 12.40 4.76
C ARG A 180 -0.29 12.27 5.26
N ALA A 181 0.61 13.13 4.77
CA ALA A 181 2.02 13.11 5.13
C ALA A 181 2.22 13.28 6.66
N ASP A 182 1.36 14.07 7.30
CA ASP A 182 1.31 14.25 8.75
C ASP A 182 1.02 12.93 9.50
N LEU A 183 0.10 12.11 8.99
CA LEU A 183 -0.20 10.78 9.55
C LEU A 183 0.93 9.77 9.29
N VAL A 184 1.64 9.90 8.17
CA VAL A 184 2.86 9.12 7.92
C VAL A 184 3.93 9.51 8.94
N GLU A 185 4.20 10.80 9.13
CA GLU A 185 5.15 11.25 10.15
C GLU A 185 4.76 10.78 11.55
N TYR A 186 3.47 10.85 11.88
CA TYR A 186 2.92 10.35 13.14
C TYR A 186 3.16 8.84 13.34
N LEU A 187 2.94 8.02 12.29
CA LEU A 187 3.17 6.58 12.32
C LEU A 187 4.63 6.21 12.71
N TYR A 188 5.58 7.05 12.31
CA TYR A 188 7.02 6.83 12.49
C TYR A 188 7.64 7.61 13.65
N GLN A 189 6.85 8.20 14.54
CA GLN A 189 7.39 8.84 15.75
C GLN A 189 8.13 7.82 16.63
N ASP A 190 9.19 8.29 17.29
CA ASP A 190 10.01 7.48 18.21
C ASP A 190 9.18 6.96 19.39
N VAL A 191 8.33 7.84 19.93
CA VAL A 191 7.38 7.48 20.98
C VAL A 191 6.10 6.99 20.30
N VAL A 192 5.91 5.67 20.33
CA VAL A 192 4.74 5.02 19.71
C VAL A 192 3.49 5.33 20.53
N ASP A 193 2.55 6.04 19.92
CA ASP A 193 1.23 6.26 20.51
C ASP A 193 0.40 4.96 20.51
N LYS A 194 -0.52 4.84 21.48
CA LYS A 194 -1.43 3.69 21.61
C LYS A 194 -2.30 3.41 20.39
N THR A 195 -2.51 4.39 19.51
CA THR A 195 -3.27 4.26 18.27
C THR A 195 -2.49 3.54 17.18
N VAL A 196 -1.16 3.58 17.20
CA VAL A 196 -0.28 2.83 16.29
C VAL A 196 -0.24 1.36 16.70
N ILE A 197 -0.45 0.47 15.73
CA ILE A 197 -0.38 -0.98 15.92
C ILE A 197 1.02 -1.44 15.50
N THR A 198 1.76 -2.05 16.42
CA THR A 198 3.10 -2.58 16.16
C THR A 198 3.06 -4.10 16.04
N VAL A 199 3.94 -4.66 15.19
CA VAL A 199 4.13 -6.11 15.06
C VAL A 199 4.81 -6.73 16.29
N HIS A 200 5.59 -5.93 17.00
CA HIS A 200 6.19 -6.28 18.28
C HIS A 200 5.28 -5.81 19.41
N SER A 201 5.01 -6.66 20.41
CA SER A 201 4.39 -6.20 21.65
C SER A 201 5.29 -5.12 22.25
N ALA A 202 4.72 -3.95 22.59
CA ALA A 202 5.44 -2.97 23.39
C ALA A 202 5.90 -3.67 24.69
N LEU A 203 7.20 -3.59 24.96
CA LEU A 203 7.80 -4.10 26.19
C LEU A 203 7.25 -3.36 27.41
#